data_AF-A0A535NSP8-F1
#
_entry.id   AF-A0A535NSP8-F1
#
_cell.length_a   1.000
_cell.length_b   1.000
_cell.length_c   1.000
_cell.angle_alpha   90.00
_cell.angle_beta   90.00
_cell.angle_gamma   90.00
#
_symmetry.space_group_name_H-M   'P 1'
#
loop_
_entity.id
_entity.type
_entity.pdbx_description
1 polymer ?
#
loop_
_entity_poly.entity_id
_entity_poly.type
_entity_poly.pdbx_seq_one_letter_code
_entity_poly.pdbx_strand_id
1 'polypeptide(L)' 'QFAERLIAQRGRQKYQEASKYLAKMRALYEKLGESEAWTSYITALREQNRNLRALKEELANAGL' A
#
# COMPACT_ATOMS: atom_id res chain seq x y z
N GLN A 1 7.38 -9.33 1.38
CA GLN A 1 6.30 -8.60 2.11
C GLN A 1 6.89 -7.55 3.06
N PHE A 2 7.42 -6.44 2.53
CA PHE A 2 8.00 -5.37 3.36
C PHE A 2 6.93 -4.37 3.84
N ALA A 3 5.96 -4.04 2.98
CA ALA A 3 4.86 -3.13 3.30
C ALA A 3 3.96 -3.67 4.43
N GLU A 4 3.58 -4.95 4.39
CA GLU A 4 2.76 -5.57 5.43
C GLU A 4 3.43 -5.55 6.81
N ARG A 5 4.76 -5.77 6.87
CA ARG A 5 5.53 -5.68 8.12
C ARG A 5 5.55 -4.26 8.67
N LEU A 6 5.67 -3.25 7.81
CA LEU A 6 5.60 -1.84 8.21
C LEU A 6 4.20 -1.48 8.73
N ILE A 7 3.15 -1.99 8.08
CA ILE A 7 1.76 -1.81 8.52
C ILE A 7 1.53 -2.50 9.88
N ALA A 8 2.05 -3.70 10.07
CA ALA A 8 1.93 -4.46 11.32
C ALA A 8 2.66 -3.80 12.51
N GLN A 9 3.76 -3.07 12.26
CA GLN A 9 4.48 -2.33 13.30
C GLN A 9 3.68 -1.17 13.90
N ARG A 10 2.60 -0.73 13.23
CA ARG A 10 1.69 0.37 13.62
C ARG A 10 2.40 1.70 13.87
N GLY A 11 1.92 2.74 13.21
CA GLY A 11 2.42 4.09 13.42
C GLY A 11 2.38 4.91 12.15
N ARG A 12 2.03 6.18 12.28
CA ARG A 12 1.80 7.05 11.11
C ARG A 12 3.02 7.16 10.19
N GLN A 13 4.21 7.24 10.78
CA GLN A 13 5.46 7.26 10.04
C GLN A 13 5.69 5.95 9.26
N LYS A 14 5.34 4.80 9.86
CA LYS A 14 5.43 3.49 9.20
C LYS A 14 4.41 3.32 8.09
N TYR A 15 3.21 3.87 8.25
CA TYR A 15 2.21 3.92 7.19
C TYR A 15 2.66 4.80 6.03
N GLN A 16 3.29 5.95 6.29
CA GLN A 16 3.89 6.78 5.24
C GLN A 16 5.01 6.07 4.48
N GLU A 17 5.91 5.37 5.19
CA GLU A 17 6.94 4.55 4.56
C GLU A 17 6.32 3.44 3.70
N ALA A 18 5.30 2.76 4.21
CA ALA A 18 4.56 1.74 3.47
C ALA A 18 3.90 2.32 2.22
N SER A 19 3.20 3.44 2.30
CA SER A 19 2.57 4.13 1.15
C SER A 19 3.59 4.51 0.09
N LYS A 20 4.76 5.05 0.48
CA LYS A 20 5.85 5.36 -0.47
C LYS A 20 6.37 4.10 -1.17
N TYR A 21 6.50 3.00 -0.44
CA TYR A 21 6.91 1.72 -1.01
C TYR A 21 5.87 1.17 -1.99
N LEU A 22 4.59 1.28 -1.64
CA LEU A 22 3.47 0.86 -2.47
C LEU A 22 3.36 1.68 -3.75
N ALA A 23 3.59 2.99 -3.70
CA ALA A 23 3.62 3.84 -4.90
C ALA A 23 4.75 3.44 -5.86
N LYS A 24 5.92 3.05 -5.33
CA LYS A 24 7.02 2.50 -6.14
C LYS A 24 6.66 1.14 -6.74
N MET A 25 6.02 0.25 -5.97
CA MET A 25 5.52 -1.02 -6.50
C MET A 25 4.54 -0.78 -7.64
N ARG A 26 3.55 0.11 -7.48
CA ARG A 26 2.61 0.49 -8.54
C ARG A 26 3.32 0.84 -9.84
N ALA A 27 4.31 1.75 -9.78
CA ALA A 27 5.06 2.16 -10.96
C ALA A 27 5.85 1.00 -11.60
N LEU A 28 6.34 0.04 -10.80
CA LEU A 28 7.01 -1.16 -11.31
C LEU A 28 6.02 -2.11 -11.99
N TYR A 29 4.87 -2.39 -11.37
CA TYR A 29 3.82 -3.22 -11.96
C TYR A 29 3.27 -2.61 -13.25
N GLU A 30 3.03 -1.31 -13.29
CA GLU A 30 2.61 -0.59 -14.50
C GLU A 30 3.66 -0.72 -15.61
N LYS A 31 4.96 -0.59 -15.29
CA LYS A 31 6.06 -0.79 -16.25
C LYS A 31 6.16 -2.23 -16.77
N LEU A 32 5.79 -3.21 -15.95
CA LEU A 32 5.77 -4.63 -16.31
C LEU A 32 4.50 -5.01 -17.10
N GLY A 33 3.54 -4.10 -17.25
CA GLY A 33 2.24 -4.40 -17.85
C GLY A 33 1.31 -5.20 -16.94
N GLU A 34 1.67 -5.37 -15.67
CA GLU A 34 0.97 -6.17 -14.66
C GLU A 34 0.04 -5.29 -13.78
N SER A 35 -0.61 -4.31 -14.38
CA SER A 35 -1.52 -3.38 -13.68
C SER A 35 -2.69 -4.10 -12.98
N GLU A 36 -3.13 -5.22 -13.54
CA GLU A 36 -4.19 -6.06 -12.96
C GLU A 36 -3.72 -6.75 -11.67
N ALA A 37 -2.50 -7.31 -11.68
CA ALA A 37 -1.89 -7.92 -10.50
C ALA A 37 -1.69 -6.89 -9.37
N TRP A 38 -1.26 -5.66 -9.72
CA TRP A 38 -1.20 -4.55 -8.78
C TRP A 38 -2.58 -4.22 -8.19
N THR A 39 -3.61 -4.16 -9.03
CA THR A 39 -4.98 -3.83 -8.60
C THR A 39 -5.52 -4.89 -7.64
N SER A 40 -5.32 -6.18 -7.93
CA SER A 40 -5.68 -7.27 -7.02
C SER A 40 -4.91 -7.19 -5.70
N TYR A 41 -3.61 -6.92 -5.76
CA TYR A 41 -2.76 -6.81 -4.57
C TYR A 41 -3.18 -5.64 -3.66
N ILE A 42 -3.35 -4.42 -4.19
CA ILE A 42 -3.73 -3.25 -3.39
C ILE A 42 -5.15 -3.40 -2.82
N THR A 43 -6.05 -4.06 -3.56
CA THR A 43 -7.41 -4.36 -3.09
C THR A 43 -7.39 -5.33 -1.92
N ALA A 44 -6.66 -6.44 -2.03
CA ALA A 44 -6.49 -7.41 -0.95
C ALA A 44 -5.85 -6.76 0.29
N LEU A 45 -4.83 -5.91 0.09
CA LEU A 45 -4.18 -5.18 1.17
C LEU A 45 -5.15 -4.24 1.90
N ARG A 46 -5.99 -3.50 1.16
CA ARG A 46 -7.01 -2.61 1.72
C ARG A 46 -8.07 -3.36 2.50
N GLU A 47 -8.51 -4.52 2.01
CA GLU A 47 -9.48 -5.38 2.70
C GLU A 47 -8.90 -5.94 4.00
N GLN A 48 -7.69 -6.50 3.96
CA GLN A 48 -7.00 -7.01 5.14
C GLN A 48 -6.79 -5.92 6.21
N ASN A 49 -6.58 -4.68 5.79
CA ASN A 49 -6.33 -3.55 6.68
C ASN A 49 -7.53 -2.58 6.78
N ARG A 50 -8.75 -3.04 6.50
CA ARG A 50 -9.94 -2.18 6.41
C ARG A 50 -10.24 -1.39 7.70
N ASN A 51 -9.82 -1.93 8.85
CA ASN A 51 -10.01 -1.34 10.18
C ASN A 51 -8.96 -0.27 10.53
N LEU A 52 -7.88 -0.14 9.73
CA LEU A 52 -6.81 0.82 9.95
C LEU A 52 -7.08 2.13 9.21
N ARG A 53 -7.88 3.01 9.83
CA ARG A 53 -8.22 4.34 9.27
C ARG A 53 -6.99 5.17 8.91
N ALA A 54 -5.99 5.21 9.80
CA ALA A 54 -4.74 5.93 9.56
C ALA A 54 -3.99 5.42 8.31
N LEU A 55 -4.00 4.10 8.06
CA LEU A 55 -3.40 3.56 6.84
C LEU A 55 -4.17 4.03 5.59
N LYS A 56 -5.51 4.01 5.64
CA LYS A 56 -6.34 4.48 4.52
C LYS A 56 -6.07 5.94 4.17
N GLU A 57 -5.92 6.80 5.18
CA GLU A 57 -5.56 8.21 4.98
C GLU A 57 -4.18 8.36 4.34
N GLU A 58 -3.17 7.63 4.83
CA GLU A 58 -1.83 7.70 4.23
C GLU A 58 -1.75 7.08 2.83
N LEU A 59 -2.60 6.11 2.50
CA LEU A 59 -2.71 5.58 1.12
C LEU A 59 -3.38 6.60 0.20
N ALA A 60 -4.48 7.21 0.64
CA ALA A 60 -5.17 8.26 -0.11
C ALA A 60 -4.25 9.48 -0.35
N ASN A 61 -3.49 9.91 0.67
CA ASN A 61 -2.49 10.97 0.54
C ASN A 61 -1.38 10.65 -0.46
N ALA A 62 -1.06 9.36 -0.64
CA ALA A 62 -0.06 8.90 -1.61
C ALA A 62 -0.62 8.71 -3.02
N GLY A 63 -1.90 8.98 -3.26
CA GLY A 63 -2.56 8.78 -4.56
C GLY A 63 -2.74 7.29 -4.92
N LEU A 64 -2.79 6.43 -3.91
CA LEU A 64 -3.00 4.99 -4.04
C LEU A 64 -4.45 4.60 -3.76
#